data_AF-A0A1Q6IF43-F1
#
_entry.id   AF-A0A1Q6IF43-F1
#
_cell.length_a   1.000
_cell.length_b   1.000
_cell.length_c   1.000
_cell.angle_alpha   90.00
_cell.angle_beta   90.00
_cell.angle_gamma   90.00
#
_symmetry.space_group_name_H-M   'P 1'
#
loop_
_entity.id
_entity.type
_entity.pdbx_description
1 polymer ?
#
loop_
_entity_poly.entity_id
_entity_poly.type
_entity_poly.pdbx_seq_one_letter_code
_entity_poly.pdbx_strand_id
1 'polypeptide(L)'
;MKIFIYASFLSTIIFACSTKNVNIERISLSPQIINDSLFTMLPGKILLCDPYIIWQDGFATDTFMYVIDLRTGKEVGKMGKIGRGPEEFISPNLIGCINKHIIILDDNLPKCAFYSIDSLLSSRNPYIPRTDFPVKQVCDAVVIDSSSFITLQFMTPLPFQFIKSGQVVSKFGKLPISDSITNSYATLQGTLAYNPEKHVMLYSANRFPYFALYQKNVK
;
A
#
# COMPACT_ATOMS: atom_id res chain seq x y z
N MET A 1 41.61 42.76 16.83
CA MET A 1 41.19 41.83 15.77
C MET A 1 41.24 40.34 16.19
N LYS A 2 42.30 39.86 16.86
CA LYS A 2 42.39 38.46 17.32
C LYS A 2 41.30 38.04 18.33
N ILE A 3 40.94 38.91 19.29
CA ILE A 3 39.91 38.62 20.31
C ILE A 3 38.49 38.42 19.72
N PHE A 4 38.14 39.16 18.66
CA PHE A 4 36.84 38.99 17.99
C PHE A 4 36.73 37.66 17.22
N ILE A 5 37.85 37.15 16.69
CA ILE A 5 37.91 35.84 16.02
C ILE A 5 37.71 34.72 17.04
N TYR A 6 38.33 34.82 18.23
CA TYR A 6 38.13 33.83 19.29
C TYR A 6 36.70 33.85 19.86
N ALA A 7 36.09 35.03 19.98
CA ALA A 7 34.69 35.14 20.42
C ALA A 7 33.69 34.56 19.40
N SER A 8 33.94 34.73 18.10
CA SER A 8 33.13 34.14 17.03
C SER A 8 33.27 32.62 16.96
N PHE A 9 34.46 32.07 17.20
CA PHE A 9 34.71 30.63 17.23
C PHE A 9 34.14 29.96 18.49
N LEU A 10 34.07 30.68 19.61
CA LEU A 10 33.43 30.18 20.83
C LEU A 10 31.90 30.16 20.68
N SER A 11 31.31 31.14 19.99
CA SER A 11 29.86 31.19 19.73
C SER A 11 29.36 30.05 18.85
N THR A 12 30.16 29.51 17.92
CA THR A 12 29.73 28.41 17.04
C THR A 12 29.73 27.04 17.72
N ILE A 13 30.48 26.88 18.83
CA ILE A 13 30.51 25.62 19.59
C ILE A 13 29.28 25.48 20.50
N ILE A 14 28.71 26.60 20.98
CA ILE A 14 27.61 26.59 21.96
C ILE A 14 26.22 26.44 21.28
N PHE A 15 26.14 26.65 19.96
CA PHE A 15 24.93 26.41 19.15
C PHE A 15 24.95 25.06 18.42
N ALA A 16 25.78 24.11 18.86
CA ALA A 16 25.63 22.73 18.43
C ALA A 16 24.22 22.26 18.82
N CYS A 17 23.38 21.98 17.81
CA CYS A 17 22.02 21.51 17.96
C CYS A 17 21.92 20.51 19.12
N SER A 18 21.16 20.85 20.16
CA SER A 18 20.75 19.85 21.15
C SER A 18 19.90 18.84 20.39
N THR A 19 20.50 17.73 19.98
CA THR A 19 19.72 16.56 19.60
C THR A 19 18.97 16.17 20.85
N LYS A 20 17.66 16.48 20.91
CA LYS A 20 16.79 15.91 21.92
C LYS A 20 17.06 14.41 21.85
N ASN A 21 17.64 13.85 22.89
CA ASN A 21 17.77 12.41 23.05
C ASN A 21 16.35 11.89 23.19
N VAL A 22 15.69 11.68 22.05
CA VAL A 22 14.43 10.96 22.00
C VAL A 22 14.80 9.57 22.45
N ASN A 23 14.32 9.19 23.64
CA ASN A 23 14.52 7.85 24.14
C ASN A 23 13.77 6.90 23.20
N ILE A 24 14.50 6.24 22.31
CA ILE A 24 13.90 5.28 21.38
C ILE A 24 13.65 4.02 22.18
N GLU A 25 12.40 3.78 22.53
CA GLU A 25 11.98 2.51 23.14
C GLU A 25 12.24 1.38 22.14
N ARG A 26 13.12 0.46 22.51
CA ARG A 26 13.39 -0.76 21.73
C ARG A 26 12.51 -1.87 22.27
N ILE A 27 11.44 -2.15 21.56
CA ILE A 27 10.56 -3.28 21.87
C ILE A 27 11.15 -4.53 21.21
N SER A 28 11.45 -5.55 22.00
CA SER A 28 11.79 -6.88 21.50
C SER A 28 10.51 -7.68 21.34
N LEU A 29 10.19 -8.08 20.11
CA LEU A 29 9.03 -8.91 19.80
C LEU A 29 9.51 -10.29 19.38
N SER A 30 8.96 -11.35 19.98
CA SER A 30 9.14 -12.71 19.49
C SER A 30 8.11 -13.00 18.40
N PRO A 31 8.53 -13.50 17.22
CA PRO A 31 7.57 -13.85 16.17
C PRO A 31 6.68 -15.00 16.64
N GLN A 32 5.41 -14.95 16.27
CA GLN A 32 4.48 -16.07 16.42
C GLN A 32 4.25 -16.71 15.06
N ILE A 33 4.33 -18.04 15.01
CA ILE A 33 4.00 -18.81 13.81
C ILE A 33 2.48 -18.94 13.75
N ILE A 34 1.89 -18.33 12.73
CA ILE A 34 0.44 -18.39 12.49
C ILE A 34 0.09 -19.62 11.66
N ASN A 35 0.91 -19.93 10.66
CA ASN A 35 0.76 -21.10 9.80
C ASN A 35 2.13 -21.49 9.22
N ASP A 36 2.47 -22.78 9.29
CA ASP A 36 3.71 -23.37 8.76
C ASP A 36 3.47 -24.37 7.62
N SER A 37 2.20 -24.57 7.26
CA SER A 37 1.74 -25.58 6.30
C SER A 37 1.40 -24.99 4.93
N LEU A 38 1.33 -23.66 4.81
CA LEU A 38 1.04 -22.96 3.57
C LEU A 38 2.24 -23.05 2.61
N PHE A 39 2.08 -23.82 1.54
CA PHE A 39 3.05 -23.85 0.45
C PHE A 39 2.86 -22.63 -0.44
N THR A 40 3.83 -21.73 -0.48
CA THR A 40 3.78 -20.51 -1.29
C THR A 40 5.17 -20.03 -1.69
N MET A 41 5.22 -19.11 -2.66
CA MET A 41 6.45 -18.50 -3.15
C MET A 41 6.47 -17.00 -2.86
N LEU A 42 7.66 -16.46 -2.60
CA LEU A 42 7.89 -15.01 -2.55
C LEU A 42 8.23 -14.48 -3.95
N PRO A 43 7.78 -13.26 -4.30
CA PRO A 43 7.11 -12.29 -3.44
C PRO A 43 5.60 -12.54 -3.32
N GLY A 44 5.00 -11.97 -2.27
CA GLY A 44 3.55 -11.95 -2.05
C GLY A 44 3.17 -10.82 -1.10
N LYS A 45 1.86 -10.66 -0.85
CA LYS A 45 1.34 -9.60 0.04
C LYS A 45 0.56 -10.22 1.19
N ILE A 46 0.79 -9.69 2.39
CA ILE A 46 -0.01 -10.01 3.58
C ILE A 46 -0.92 -8.82 3.88
N LEU A 47 -2.18 -9.09 4.11
CA LEU A 47 -3.15 -8.10 4.56
C LEU A 47 -3.91 -8.61 5.79
N LEU A 48 -4.06 -7.75 6.79
CA LEU A 48 -4.96 -8.00 7.90
C LEU A 48 -6.38 -7.54 7.54
N CYS A 49 -7.32 -8.47 7.52
CA CYS A 49 -8.76 -8.23 7.46
C CYS A 49 -9.41 -8.87 8.69
N ASP A 50 -9.27 -8.24 9.86
CA ASP A 50 -9.66 -8.82 11.16
C ASP A 50 -11.05 -9.51 11.13
N PRO A 51 -11.17 -10.77 11.60
CA PRO A 51 -10.16 -11.61 12.27
C PRO A 51 -9.33 -12.51 11.32
N TYR A 52 -9.19 -12.14 10.06
CA TYR A 52 -8.50 -12.94 9.04
C TYR A 52 -7.19 -12.31 8.59
N ILE A 53 -6.23 -13.15 8.24
CA ILE A 53 -5.08 -12.78 7.42
C ILE A 53 -5.34 -13.24 6.00
N ILE A 54 -5.07 -12.35 5.05
CA ILE A 54 -5.09 -12.65 3.62
C ILE A 54 -3.66 -12.74 3.15
N TRP A 55 -3.30 -13.89 2.61
CA TRP A 55 -2.07 -14.08 1.88
C TRP A 55 -2.37 -14.05 0.39
N GLN A 56 -1.76 -13.10 -0.32
CA GLN A 56 -1.72 -13.08 -1.77
C GLN A 56 -0.42 -13.74 -2.24
N ASP A 57 -0.53 -14.84 -2.98
CA ASP A 57 0.59 -15.45 -3.68
C ASP A 57 0.84 -14.72 -5.01
N GLY A 58 2.01 -14.12 -5.17
CA GLY A 58 2.38 -13.35 -6.35
C GLY A 58 2.67 -14.20 -7.60
N PHE A 59 2.85 -15.52 -7.43
CA PHE A 59 3.16 -16.46 -8.52
C PHE A 59 2.11 -17.56 -8.66
N ALA A 60 0.92 -17.38 -8.07
CA ALA A 60 -0.19 -18.28 -8.25
C ALA A 60 -0.47 -18.53 -9.74
N THR A 61 -0.71 -19.80 -10.09
CA THR A 61 -1.11 -20.21 -11.46
C THR A 61 -2.61 -20.48 -11.58
N ASP A 62 -3.31 -20.59 -10.45
CA ASP A 62 -4.75 -20.84 -10.40
C ASP A 62 -5.42 -19.88 -9.40
N THR A 63 -5.26 -20.12 -8.10
CA THR A 63 -5.88 -19.30 -7.06
C THR A 63 -4.84 -18.44 -6.34
N PHE A 64 -5.09 -17.13 -6.23
CA PHE A 64 -4.08 -16.18 -5.74
C PHE A 64 -4.33 -15.61 -4.34
N MET A 65 -5.50 -15.80 -3.71
CA MET A 65 -5.74 -15.39 -2.32
C MET A 65 -6.09 -16.58 -1.42
N TYR A 66 -5.44 -16.59 -0.26
CA TYR A 66 -5.65 -17.55 0.82
C TYR A 66 -6.17 -16.80 2.05
N VAL A 67 -7.28 -17.26 2.62
CA VAL A 67 -7.91 -16.68 3.81
C VAL A 67 -7.55 -17.55 5.00
N ILE A 68 -6.84 -16.97 5.96
CA ILE A 68 -6.36 -17.65 7.17
C ILE A 68 -7.08 -17.03 8.35
N ASP A 69 -7.73 -17.86 9.18
CA ASP A 69 -8.30 -17.40 10.43
C ASP A 69 -7.17 -17.15 11.44
N LEU A 70 -7.06 -15.91 11.93
CA LEU A 70 -5.95 -15.48 12.79
C LEU A 70 -5.96 -16.19 14.15
N ARG A 71 -7.14 -16.63 14.62
CA ARG A 71 -7.31 -17.24 15.95
C ARG A 71 -6.85 -18.70 15.94
N THR A 72 -7.12 -19.39 14.85
CA THR A 72 -6.85 -20.83 14.71
C THR A 72 -5.60 -21.13 13.88
N GLY A 73 -5.10 -20.16 13.11
CA GLY A 73 -4.01 -20.35 12.16
C GLY A 73 -4.41 -21.16 10.91
N LYS A 74 -5.66 -21.59 10.82
CA LYS A 74 -6.13 -22.48 9.75
C LYS A 74 -6.51 -21.68 8.50
N GLU A 75 -6.19 -22.22 7.35
CA GLU A 75 -6.78 -21.79 6.09
C GLU A 75 -8.28 -22.14 6.12
N VAL A 76 -9.13 -21.13 5.94
CA VAL A 76 -10.60 -21.26 5.95
C VAL A 76 -11.21 -21.09 4.56
N GLY A 77 -10.41 -20.76 3.55
CA GLY A 77 -10.81 -20.75 2.16
C GLY A 77 -9.80 -20.09 1.24
N LYS A 78 -10.06 -20.23 -0.07
CA LYS A 78 -9.27 -19.61 -1.14
C LYS A 78 -10.20 -18.95 -2.14
N MET A 79 -9.75 -17.86 -2.76
CA MET A 79 -10.52 -17.16 -3.79
C MET A 79 -9.63 -16.33 -4.72
N GLY A 80 -10.22 -15.83 -5.79
CA GLY A 80 -9.51 -15.10 -6.84
C GLY A 80 -8.80 -16.05 -7.80
N LYS A 81 -9.15 -15.97 -9.08
CA LYS A 81 -8.61 -16.85 -10.12
C LYS A 81 -7.67 -16.11 -11.07
N ILE A 82 -6.63 -16.79 -11.49
CA ILE A 82 -5.70 -16.33 -12.53
C ILE A 82 -6.26 -16.72 -13.90
N GLY A 83 -6.33 -15.76 -14.81
CA GLY A 83 -6.84 -15.99 -16.16
C GLY A 83 -7.43 -14.73 -16.81
N ARG A 84 -8.20 -14.93 -17.87
CA ARG A 84 -8.75 -13.86 -18.73
C ARG A 84 -10.29 -13.81 -18.74
N GLY A 85 -10.94 -14.66 -17.96
CA GLY A 85 -12.38 -14.67 -17.77
C GLY A 85 -12.92 -13.41 -17.09
N PRO A 86 -14.26 -13.26 -17.02
CA PRO A 86 -14.90 -12.07 -16.47
C PRO A 86 -14.52 -11.82 -15.00
N GLU A 87 -14.37 -12.88 -14.20
CA GLU A 87 -14.03 -12.82 -12.76
C GLU A 87 -12.55 -13.14 -12.46
N GLU A 88 -11.72 -13.27 -13.50
CA GLU A 88 -10.32 -13.68 -13.41
C GLU A 88 -9.38 -12.47 -13.58
N PHE A 89 -8.17 -12.59 -13.04
CA PHE A 89 -7.13 -11.57 -13.09
C PHE A 89 -5.88 -12.10 -13.77
N ILE A 90 -5.19 -11.30 -14.58
CA ILE A 90 -3.89 -11.70 -15.16
C ILE A 90 -2.72 -11.24 -14.29
N SER A 91 -2.91 -10.18 -13.51
CA SER A 91 -1.87 -9.61 -12.65
C SER A 91 -2.53 -8.98 -11.42
N PRO A 92 -3.07 -9.81 -10.51
CA PRO A 92 -3.79 -9.32 -9.35
C PRO A 92 -2.86 -8.60 -8.37
N ASN A 93 -3.32 -7.45 -7.91
CA ASN A 93 -2.65 -6.60 -6.96
C ASN A 93 -3.62 -6.30 -5.80
N LEU A 94 -3.29 -6.80 -4.61
CA LEU A 94 -4.02 -6.50 -3.39
C LEU A 94 -3.72 -5.06 -2.93
N ILE A 95 -4.77 -4.24 -2.87
CA ILE A 95 -4.69 -2.79 -2.58
C ILE A 95 -5.38 -2.37 -1.27
N GLY A 96 -6.08 -3.29 -0.61
CA GLY A 96 -6.67 -3.02 0.71
C GLY A 96 -7.86 -3.89 1.06
N CYS A 97 -8.48 -3.57 2.19
CA CYS A 97 -9.64 -4.27 2.72
C CYS A 97 -10.54 -3.34 3.53
N ILE A 98 -11.86 -3.46 3.34
CA ILE A 98 -12.87 -2.71 4.08
C ILE A 98 -13.99 -3.67 4.44
N ASN A 99 -14.36 -3.74 5.72
CA ASN A 99 -15.50 -4.55 6.19
C ASN A 99 -15.45 -5.98 5.61
N LYS A 100 -14.28 -6.64 5.68
CA LYS A 100 -14.02 -7.99 5.13
C LYS A 100 -14.20 -8.13 3.60
N HIS A 101 -14.20 -7.02 2.87
CA HIS A 101 -14.12 -7.01 1.41
C HIS A 101 -12.69 -6.66 1.02
N ILE A 102 -12.00 -7.62 0.42
CA ILE A 102 -10.64 -7.45 -0.10
C ILE A 102 -10.75 -6.83 -1.48
N ILE A 103 -9.81 -5.94 -1.78
CA ILE A 103 -9.89 -5.07 -2.94
C ILE A 103 -8.70 -5.41 -3.82
N ILE A 104 -8.99 -5.86 -5.03
CA ILE A 104 -8.01 -6.31 -6.01
C ILE A 104 -8.09 -5.41 -7.24
N LEU A 105 -6.93 -4.86 -7.60
CA LEU A 105 -6.67 -4.21 -8.86
C LEU A 105 -5.96 -5.20 -9.80
N ASP A 106 -6.23 -5.16 -11.10
CA ASP A 106 -5.35 -5.80 -12.07
C ASP A 106 -4.33 -4.77 -12.58
N ASP A 107 -3.03 -5.06 -12.42
CA ASP A 107 -1.98 -4.12 -12.84
C ASP A 107 -1.87 -3.99 -14.37
N ASN A 108 -2.44 -4.93 -15.13
CA ASN A 108 -2.34 -5.01 -16.59
C ASN A 108 -3.70 -4.96 -17.32
N LEU A 109 -4.82 -4.98 -16.59
CA LEU A 109 -6.16 -4.79 -17.14
C LEU A 109 -6.88 -3.63 -16.45
N PRO A 110 -7.80 -2.95 -17.13
CA PRO A 110 -8.69 -1.99 -16.49
C PRO A 110 -9.76 -2.73 -15.66
N LYS A 111 -9.34 -3.48 -14.64
CA LYS A 111 -10.20 -4.31 -13.81
C LYS A 111 -9.93 -4.04 -12.33
N CYS A 112 -11.01 -3.85 -11.58
CA CYS A 112 -11.01 -3.77 -10.14
C CYS A 112 -12.21 -4.56 -9.61
N ALA A 113 -12.04 -5.26 -8.49
CA ALA A 113 -13.13 -5.98 -7.86
C ALA A 113 -12.96 -6.06 -6.34
N PHE A 114 -14.08 -6.36 -5.69
CA PHE A 114 -14.11 -6.82 -4.32
C PHE A 114 -14.24 -8.33 -4.26
N TYR A 115 -13.64 -8.89 -3.21
CA TYR A 115 -13.84 -10.25 -2.77
C TYR A 115 -14.35 -10.27 -1.33
N SER A 116 -15.57 -10.80 -1.13
CA SER A 116 -16.20 -10.88 0.18
C SER A 116 -15.80 -12.18 0.91
N ILE A 117 -15.17 -12.05 2.07
CA ILE A 117 -14.84 -13.21 2.92
C ILE A 117 -16.12 -13.89 3.41
N ASP A 118 -17.15 -13.13 3.81
CA ASP A 118 -18.39 -13.72 4.33
C ASP A 118 -19.14 -14.51 3.24
N SER A 119 -19.11 -14.06 1.98
CA SER A 119 -19.63 -14.85 0.86
C SER A 119 -18.84 -16.13 0.64
N LEU A 120 -17.50 -16.07 0.67
CA LEU A 120 -16.64 -17.25 0.57
C LEU A 120 -16.99 -18.30 1.64
N LEU A 121 -17.06 -17.88 2.90
CA LEU A 121 -17.34 -18.76 4.04
C LEU A 121 -18.76 -19.32 4.03
N SER A 122 -19.69 -18.64 3.36
CA SER A 122 -21.07 -19.12 3.15
C SER A 122 -21.23 -19.90 1.83
N SER A 123 -20.14 -20.27 1.16
CA SER A 123 -20.16 -20.97 -0.14
C SER A 123 -20.93 -20.24 -1.25
N ARG A 124 -20.97 -18.90 -1.20
CA ARG A 124 -21.51 -18.04 -2.26
C ARG A 124 -20.38 -17.46 -3.10
N ASN A 125 -20.68 -16.98 -4.31
CA ASN A 125 -19.68 -16.30 -5.14
C ASN A 125 -19.12 -15.08 -4.38
N PRO A 126 -17.81 -15.03 -4.08
CA PRO A 126 -17.22 -13.90 -3.37
C PRO A 126 -16.94 -12.69 -4.25
N TYR A 127 -16.92 -12.86 -5.59
CA TYR A 127 -16.55 -11.81 -6.54
C TYR A 127 -17.65 -10.75 -6.71
N ILE A 128 -17.26 -9.48 -6.61
CA ILE A 128 -18.13 -8.33 -6.84
C ILE A 128 -17.36 -7.31 -7.71
N PRO A 129 -17.75 -7.06 -8.97
CA PRO A 129 -17.03 -6.15 -9.84
C PRO A 129 -17.13 -4.69 -9.36
N ARG A 130 -16.03 -3.93 -9.50
CA ARG A 130 -15.99 -2.48 -9.23
C ARG A 130 -15.75 -1.72 -10.52
N THR A 131 -16.83 -1.22 -11.10
CA THR A 131 -16.80 -0.47 -12.37
C THR A 131 -16.56 1.03 -12.19
N ASP A 132 -16.63 1.52 -10.96
CA ASP A 132 -16.44 2.92 -10.61
C ASP A 132 -14.95 3.30 -10.40
N PHE A 133 -14.02 2.35 -10.48
CA PHE A 133 -12.60 2.63 -10.33
C PHE A 133 -11.99 3.09 -11.67
N PRO A 134 -11.50 4.34 -11.82
CA PRO A 134 -10.84 4.78 -13.04
C PRO A 134 -9.40 4.22 -13.05
N VAL A 135 -9.23 3.11 -13.75
CA VAL A 135 -8.04 2.23 -13.77
C VAL A 135 -7.00 2.62 -14.83
N LYS A 136 -7.10 3.78 -15.48
CA LYS A 136 -6.11 4.17 -16.49
C LYS A 136 -4.86 4.73 -15.83
N GLN A 137 -3.69 4.25 -16.27
CA GLN A 137 -2.36 4.78 -15.90
C GLN A 137 -2.02 4.68 -14.40
N VAL A 138 -2.50 3.63 -13.74
CA VAL A 138 -2.23 3.36 -12.32
C VAL A 138 -0.98 2.49 -12.18
N CYS A 139 -0.02 2.91 -11.36
CA CYS A 139 1.12 2.07 -10.95
C CYS A 139 0.77 1.21 -9.73
N ASP A 140 0.03 1.78 -8.79
CA ASP A 140 -0.44 1.12 -7.57
C ASP A 140 -1.61 1.93 -6.99
N ALA A 141 -2.35 1.36 -6.04
CA ALA A 141 -3.40 2.07 -5.34
C ALA A 141 -3.47 1.66 -3.87
N VAL A 142 -4.05 2.53 -3.06
CA VAL A 142 -4.40 2.22 -1.68
C VAL A 142 -5.81 2.69 -1.38
N VAL A 143 -6.54 1.87 -0.65
CA VAL A 143 -7.92 2.14 -0.29
C VAL A 143 -7.98 3.01 0.97
N ILE A 144 -8.88 3.99 0.98
CA ILE A 144 -9.13 4.88 2.11
C ILE A 144 -10.44 4.53 2.81
N ASP A 145 -11.51 4.36 2.04
CA ASP A 145 -12.84 3.95 2.49
C ASP A 145 -13.63 3.33 1.33
N SER A 146 -14.90 2.95 1.55
CA SER A 146 -15.69 2.16 0.60
C SER A 146 -15.91 2.87 -0.75
N SER A 147 -15.81 4.19 -0.74
CA SER A 147 -16.02 5.08 -1.87
C SER A 147 -14.74 5.79 -2.34
N SER A 148 -13.64 5.69 -1.59
CA SER A 148 -12.46 6.53 -1.80
C SER A 148 -11.16 5.75 -1.80
N PHE A 149 -10.26 6.14 -2.69
CA PHE A 149 -8.92 5.55 -2.82
C PHE A 149 -7.92 6.60 -3.32
N ILE A 150 -6.65 6.29 -3.11
CA ILE A 150 -5.53 7.06 -3.66
C ILE A 150 -4.83 6.16 -4.67
N THR A 151 -4.58 6.68 -5.87
CA THR A 151 -3.79 5.99 -6.89
C THR A 151 -2.45 6.68 -7.09
N LEU A 152 -1.41 5.88 -7.31
CA LEU A 152 -0.13 6.33 -7.83
C LEU A 152 -0.20 6.29 -9.36
N GLN A 153 0.18 7.39 -9.99
CA GLN A 153 0.11 7.62 -11.41
C GLN A 153 1.52 7.79 -11.99
N PHE A 154 1.67 7.48 -13.27
CA PHE A 154 2.87 7.77 -14.04
C PHE A 154 2.60 8.83 -15.12
N MET A 155 3.66 9.41 -15.69
CA MET A 155 3.59 10.46 -16.71
C MET A 155 2.82 11.73 -16.29
N THR A 156 2.79 12.03 -14.99
CA THR A 156 2.15 13.22 -14.41
C THR A 156 3.09 13.93 -13.44
N PRO A 157 3.09 15.27 -13.38
CA PRO A 157 3.90 16.02 -12.42
C PRO A 157 3.46 15.80 -10.97
N LEU A 158 2.18 15.51 -10.75
CA LEU A 158 1.63 15.16 -9.44
C LEU A 158 1.36 13.65 -9.41
N PRO A 159 2.12 12.87 -8.62
CA PRO A 159 2.11 11.41 -8.70
C PRO A 159 0.87 10.78 -8.09
N PHE A 160 0.09 11.48 -7.26
CA PHE A 160 -1.08 10.91 -6.60
C PHE A 160 -2.37 11.55 -7.06
N GLN A 161 -3.43 10.73 -7.14
CA GLN A 161 -4.80 11.18 -7.30
C GLN A 161 -5.66 10.67 -6.16
N PHE A 162 -6.43 11.56 -5.54
CA PHE A 162 -7.50 11.17 -4.62
C PHE A 162 -8.79 11.04 -5.42
N ILE A 163 -9.38 9.85 -5.37
CA ILE A 163 -10.61 9.53 -6.08
C ILE A 163 -11.70 9.24 -5.05
N LYS A 164 -12.88 9.79 -5.30
CA LYS A 164 -14.07 9.60 -4.46
C LYS A 164 -15.27 9.37 -5.37
N SER A 165 -16.02 8.30 -5.12
CA SER A 165 -17.19 7.91 -5.90
C SER A 165 -16.91 7.88 -7.41
N GLY A 166 -15.75 7.34 -7.78
CA GLY A 166 -15.28 7.21 -9.16
C GLY A 166 -14.81 8.50 -9.85
N GLN A 167 -14.75 9.62 -9.12
CA GLN A 167 -14.26 10.90 -9.66
C GLN A 167 -12.94 11.31 -9.03
N VAL A 168 -12.02 11.83 -9.85
CA VAL A 168 -10.78 12.44 -9.36
C VAL A 168 -11.13 13.77 -8.68
N VAL A 169 -10.99 13.81 -7.35
CA VAL A 169 -11.27 14.99 -6.53
C VAL A 169 -10.07 15.91 -6.45
N SER A 170 -8.86 15.35 -6.38
CA SER A 170 -7.63 16.15 -6.34
C SER A 170 -6.43 15.37 -6.85
N LYS A 171 -5.40 16.10 -7.28
CA LYS A 171 -4.07 15.58 -7.62
C LYS A 171 -3.06 16.20 -6.65
N PHE A 172 -2.12 15.42 -6.15
CA PHE A 172 -1.16 15.87 -5.15
C PHE A 172 0.14 15.05 -5.16
N GLY A 173 1.06 15.41 -4.27
CA GLY A 173 2.36 14.77 -4.14
C GLY A 173 3.48 15.58 -4.77
N LYS A 174 4.71 15.29 -4.35
CA LYS A 174 5.92 15.86 -4.96
C LYS A 174 6.94 14.75 -5.12
N LEU A 175 7.53 14.66 -6.30
CA LEU A 175 8.64 13.75 -6.55
C LEU A 175 9.94 14.39 -6.07
N PRO A 176 10.89 13.60 -5.52
CA PRO A 176 12.21 14.11 -5.15
C PRO A 176 13.12 14.33 -6.37
N ILE A 177 12.70 13.86 -7.55
CA ILE A 177 13.42 13.99 -8.82
C ILE A 177 12.86 15.21 -9.54
N SER A 178 13.72 16.22 -9.76
CA SER A 178 13.39 17.43 -10.53
C SER A 178 13.63 17.28 -12.04
N ASP A 179 14.45 16.31 -12.44
CA ASP A 179 14.83 16.09 -13.83
C ASP A 179 13.72 15.39 -14.61
N SER A 180 13.81 15.44 -15.94
CA SER A 180 12.89 14.72 -16.81
C SER A 180 13.03 13.22 -16.62
N ILE A 181 11.91 12.54 -16.34
CA ILE A 181 11.88 11.08 -16.16
C ILE A 181 11.45 10.44 -17.49
N THR A 182 12.37 9.74 -18.15
CA THR A 182 12.11 9.07 -19.44
C THR A 182 11.20 7.85 -19.31
N ASN A 183 11.32 7.10 -18.21
CA ASN A 183 10.45 5.96 -17.90
C ASN A 183 9.79 6.16 -16.53
N SER A 184 8.76 7.00 -16.49
CA SER A 184 8.08 7.33 -15.23
C SER A 184 7.34 6.14 -14.62
N TYR A 185 6.87 5.18 -15.43
CA TYR A 185 6.22 3.98 -14.90
C TYR A 185 7.20 3.19 -14.03
N ALA A 186 8.35 2.82 -14.59
CA ALA A 186 9.35 2.05 -13.86
C ALA A 186 9.99 2.83 -12.70
N THR A 187 10.11 4.15 -12.83
CA THR A 187 10.72 5.01 -11.82
C THR A 187 9.80 5.18 -10.61
N LEU A 188 8.51 5.45 -10.84
CA LEU A 188 7.58 5.77 -9.76
C LEU A 188 7.00 4.54 -9.07
N GLN A 189 7.05 3.37 -9.70
CA GLN A 189 6.67 2.11 -9.05
C GLN A 189 7.24 1.98 -7.64
N GLY A 190 6.40 1.49 -6.75
CA GLY A 190 6.66 1.57 -5.33
C GLY A 190 5.57 0.87 -4.52
N THR A 191 5.59 1.10 -3.21
CA THR A 191 4.54 0.65 -2.30
C THR A 191 3.72 1.86 -1.86
N LEU A 192 2.40 1.75 -1.96
CA LEU A 192 1.47 2.58 -1.24
C LEU A 192 0.92 1.84 -0.01
N ALA A 193 0.88 2.53 1.12
CA ALA A 193 0.21 2.06 2.32
C ALA A 193 -0.53 3.20 3.00
N TYR A 194 -1.64 2.92 3.67
CA TYR A 194 -2.44 3.91 4.37
C TYR A 194 -2.77 3.41 5.77
N ASN A 195 -2.50 4.27 6.76
CA ASN A 195 -2.91 4.05 8.13
C ASN A 195 -4.21 4.82 8.38
N PRO A 196 -5.36 4.13 8.53
CA PRO A 196 -6.65 4.78 8.72
C PRO A 196 -6.80 5.47 10.08
N GLU A 197 -6.10 5.00 11.12
CA GLU A 197 -6.17 5.59 12.48
C GLU A 197 -5.41 6.92 12.55
N LYS A 198 -4.24 6.99 11.90
CA LYS A 198 -3.40 8.19 11.87
C LYS A 198 -3.72 9.11 10.70
N HIS A 199 -4.54 8.65 9.74
CA HIS A 199 -4.79 9.34 8.48
C HIS A 199 -3.51 9.71 7.70
N VAL A 200 -2.54 8.79 7.73
CA VAL A 200 -1.24 8.93 7.07
C VAL A 200 -1.14 7.95 5.92
N MET A 201 -0.77 8.45 4.74
CA MET A 201 -0.36 7.61 3.61
C MET A 201 1.17 7.58 3.51
N LEU A 202 1.74 6.40 3.35
CA LEU A 202 3.12 6.14 2.97
C LEU A 202 3.20 5.91 1.46
N TYR A 203 4.21 6.50 0.84
CA TYR A 203 4.73 6.07 -0.45
C TYR A 203 6.22 5.77 -0.31
N SER A 204 6.67 4.64 -0.86
CA SER A 204 8.09 4.32 -1.01
C SER A 204 8.39 3.89 -2.44
N ALA A 205 9.46 4.43 -3.04
CA ALA A 205 9.88 4.06 -4.38
C ALA A 205 10.72 2.78 -4.39
N ASN A 206 10.56 1.94 -5.42
CA ASN A 206 11.35 0.70 -5.55
C ASN A 206 12.77 0.94 -6.07
N ARG A 207 12.97 1.98 -6.91
CA ARG A 207 14.20 2.16 -7.69
C ARG A 207 15.19 3.17 -7.13
N PHE A 208 14.80 3.94 -6.12
CA PHE A 208 15.66 4.94 -5.51
C PHE A 208 15.27 5.10 -4.03
N PRO A 209 16.22 5.47 -3.15
CA PRO A 209 16.01 5.52 -1.71
C PRO A 209 15.13 6.72 -1.33
N TYR A 210 13.81 6.57 -1.51
CA TYR A 210 12.83 7.59 -1.19
C TYR A 210 11.59 6.99 -0.57
N PHE A 211 11.16 7.64 0.50
CA PHE A 211 9.80 7.50 1.01
C PHE A 211 9.27 8.85 1.43
N ALA A 212 7.95 8.98 1.41
CA ALA A 212 7.26 10.16 1.89
C ALA A 212 5.99 9.76 2.64
N LEU A 213 5.69 10.56 3.67
CA LEU A 213 4.45 10.47 4.42
C LEU A 213 3.56 11.65 4.07
N TYR A 214 2.31 11.38 3.79
CA TYR A 214 1.28 12.37 3.47
C TYR A 214 0.19 12.31 4.53
N GLN A 215 0.01 13.41 5.25
CA GLN A 215 -1.06 13.56 6.23
C GLN A 215 -2.29 14.18 5.57
N LYS A 216 -3.47 13.63 5.81
CA LYS A 216 -4.72 14.30 5.43
C LYS A 216 -4.92 15.51 6.34
N ASN A 217 -4.99 16.71 5.76
CA ASN A 217 -5.39 17.92 6.49
C ASN A 217 -6.88 17.80 6.84
N VAL A 218 -7.18 17.54 8.11
CA VAL A 218 -8.54 17.64 8.65
C VAL A 218 -8.75 19.12 8.98
N LYS A 219 -9.46 19.84 8.12
CA LYS A 219 -10.05 21.13 8.47
C LYS A 219 -11.52 20.91 8.78
#